data_AF-A0A6L7TEJ5-F1
#
_entry.id   AF-A0A6L7TEJ5-F1
#
_cell.length_a   1.000
_cell.length_b   1.000
_cell.length_c   1.000
_cell.angle_alpha   90.00
_cell.angle_beta   90.00
_cell.angle_gamma   90.00
#
_symmetry.space_group_name_H-M   'P 1'
#
loop_
_entity.id
_entity.type
_entity.pdbx_description
1 polymer ?
#
loop_
_entity_poly.entity_id
_entity_poly.type
_entity_poly.pdbx_seq_one_letter_code
_entity_poly.pdbx_strand_id
1 'polypeptide(L)'
;MNYYRLKDSLAAPERRFSKLARIIKELDAHQATIRVVRFLLPEEEASHCTGARVQGDTVFVTFDSNAWATRARFRAPLLLEHMQELAQYSHLEKVIVNTSKAAPTNKSS
;
A
#
# COMPACT_ATOMS: atom_id res chain seq x y z
N MET A 1 46.00 4.84 -26.48
CA MET A 1 44.61 5.34 -26.30
C MET A 1 43.73 4.21 -25.80
N ASN A 2 43.15 4.30 -24.60
CA ASN A 2 42.25 3.29 -24.05
C ASN A 2 40.93 3.96 -23.63
N TYR A 3 39.89 3.79 -24.45
CA TYR A 3 38.59 4.48 -24.35
C TYR A 3 37.61 3.83 -23.35
N TYR A 4 38.03 2.84 -22.56
CA TYR A 4 37.12 2.04 -21.73
C TYR A 4 36.88 2.52 -20.30
N ARG A 5 37.45 3.65 -19.86
CA ARG A 5 37.37 4.08 -18.45
C ARG A 5 36.28 5.11 -18.10
N LEU A 6 35.51 5.58 -19.09
CA LEU A 6 34.56 6.68 -18.89
C LEU A 6 33.08 6.27 -18.89
N LYS A 7 32.74 5.00 -19.16
CA LYS A 7 31.34 4.54 -19.19
C LYS A 7 30.77 4.18 -17.81
N ASP A 8 31.61 3.78 -16.85
CA ASP A 8 31.13 3.42 -15.51
C ASP A 8 30.72 4.61 -14.63
N SER A 9 31.32 5.79 -14.86
CA SER A 9 31.06 6.99 -14.03
C SER A 9 29.69 7.63 -14.31
N LEU A 10 29.16 7.48 -15.52
CA LEU A 10 27.88 8.07 -15.95
C LEU A 10 26.66 7.18 -15.65
N ALA A 11 26.85 5.92 -15.24
CA ALA A 11 25.74 5.00 -14.95
C ALA A 11 25.18 5.15 -13.51
N ALA A 12 25.97 5.70 -12.58
CA ALA A 12 25.56 5.84 -11.18
C ALA A 12 24.44 6.88 -10.91
N PRO A 13 24.38 8.04 -11.59
CA PRO A 13 23.28 8.99 -11.44
C PRO A 13 21.96 8.42 -11.96
N GLU A 14 21.96 7.85 -13.17
CA GLU A 14 20.75 7.32 -13.81
C GLU A 14 20.11 6.17 -13.00
N ARG A 15 20.94 5.29 -12.41
CA ARG A 15 20.46 4.21 -11.52
C ARG A 15 19.84 4.73 -10.21
N ARG A 16 20.30 5.87 -9.69
CA ARG A 16 19.74 6.48 -8.47
C ARG A 16 18.40 7.15 -8.75
N PHE A 17 18.32 7.90 -9.85
CA PHE A 17 17.06 8.51 -10.30
C PHE A 17 16.00 7.45 -10.61
N SER A 18 16.38 6.34 -11.24
CA SER A 18 15.43 5.23 -11.51
C SER A 18 14.94 4.54 -10.24
N LYS A 19 15.81 4.37 -9.22
CA LYS A 19 15.39 3.82 -7.92
C LYS A 19 14.43 4.74 -7.18
N LEU A 20 14.70 6.05 -7.15
CA LEU A 20 13.80 7.03 -6.51
C LEU A 20 12.46 7.14 -7.25
N ALA A 21 12.49 7.22 -8.59
CA ALA A 21 11.29 7.23 -9.40
C ALA A 21 10.42 5.98 -9.17
N ARG A 22 11.05 4.80 -9.03
CA ARG A 22 10.34 3.57 -8.69
C ARG A 22 9.65 3.66 -7.32
N ILE A 23 10.34 4.15 -6.29
CA ILE A 23 9.78 4.29 -4.94
C ILE A 23 8.60 5.27 -4.93
N ILE A 24 8.71 6.39 -5.64
CA ILE A 24 7.61 7.37 -5.75
C ILE A 24 6.39 6.72 -6.43
N LYS A 25 6.60 6.00 -7.53
CA LYS A 25 5.52 5.28 -8.22
C LYS A 25 4.85 4.23 -7.32
N GLU A 26 5.64 3.52 -6.52
CA GLU A 26 5.12 2.55 -5.54
C GLU A 26 4.31 3.24 -4.44
N LEU A 27 4.76 4.40 -3.97
CA LEU A 27 4.03 5.19 -2.97
C LEU A 27 2.70 5.69 -3.53
N ASP A 28 2.66 6.18 -4.76
CA ASP A 28 1.44 6.65 -5.42
C ASP A 28 0.42 5.51 -5.59
N ALA A 29 0.87 4.33 -6.01
CA ALA A 29 0.02 3.14 -6.13
C ALA A 29 -0.54 2.71 -4.77
N HIS A 30 0.28 2.78 -3.72
CA HIS A 30 -0.14 2.49 -2.35
C HIS A 30 -1.20 3.50 -1.86
N GLN A 31 -0.97 4.80 -2.06
CA GLN A 31 -1.92 5.84 -1.69
C GLN A 31 -3.24 5.74 -2.48
N ALA A 32 -3.17 5.41 -3.77
CA ALA A 32 -4.36 5.17 -4.58
C ALA A 32 -5.20 4.01 -4.01
N THR A 33 -4.54 2.90 -3.65
CA THR A 33 -5.20 1.74 -3.03
C THR A 33 -5.84 2.11 -1.70
N ILE A 34 -5.15 2.87 -0.84
CA ILE A 34 -5.73 3.36 0.43
C ILE A 34 -6.98 4.20 0.19
N ARG A 35 -6.96 5.12 -0.77
CA ARG A 35 -8.11 5.96 -1.09
C ARG A 35 -9.31 5.14 -1.53
N VAL A 36 -9.10 4.15 -2.39
CA VAL A 36 -10.17 3.25 -2.83
C VAL A 36 -10.74 2.47 -1.66
N VAL A 37 -9.90 1.83 -0.85
CA VAL A 37 -10.36 1.05 0.30
C VAL A 37 -11.14 1.93 1.28
N ARG A 38 -10.65 3.13 1.60
CA ARG A 38 -11.37 4.07 2.48
C ARG A 38 -12.71 4.52 1.90
N PHE A 39 -12.80 4.70 0.58
CA PHE A 39 -14.04 5.08 -0.08
C PHE A 39 -15.10 3.97 -0.03
N LEU A 40 -14.68 2.70 -0.09
CA LEU A 40 -15.56 1.54 -0.03
C LEU A 40 -15.95 1.13 1.40
N LEU A 41 -15.25 1.65 2.42
CA LEU A 41 -15.55 1.39 3.81
C LEU A 41 -16.58 2.40 4.36
N PRO A 42 -17.38 2.01 5.38
CA PRO A 42 -18.15 2.97 6.16
C PRO A 42 -17.26 4.06 6.76
N GLU A 43 -17.77 5.28 6.89
CA GLU A 43 -17.01 6.46 7.34
C GLU A 43 -16.23 6.23 8.63
N GLU A 44 -16.86 5.60 9.63
CA GLU A 44 -16.20 5.24 10.90
C GLU A 44 -14.98 4.35 10.66
N GLU A 45 -15.12 3.26 9.91
CA GLU A 45 -14.05 2.30 9.64
C GLU A 45 -12.95 2.91 8.75
N ALA A 46 -13.34 3.75 7.79
CA ALA A 46 -12.42 4.43 6.89
C ALA A 46 -11.43 5.33 7.64
N SER A 47 -11.88 5.99 8.71
CA SER A 47 -11.02 6.85 9.56
C SER A 47 -9.91 6.06 10.29
N HIS A 48 -10.16 4.78 10.57
CA HIS A 48 -9.24 3.88 11.27
C HIS A 48 -8.39 3.00 10.34
N CYS A 49 -8.67 3.01 9.03
CA CYS A 49 -7.84 2.37 8.02
C CYS A 49 -6.55 3.17 7.80
N THR A 50 -5.43 2.65 8.30
CA THR A 50 -4.11 3.31 8.26
C THR A 50 -3.30 2.96 7.02
N GLY A 51 -3.62 1.87 6.32
CA GLY A 51 -2.91 1.47 5.12
C GLY A 51 -3.65 0.42 4.32
N ALA A 52 -3.32 0.34 3.03
CA ALA A 52 -3.83 -0.68 2.13
C ALA A 52 -2.83 -0.90 0.99
N ARG A 53 -2.59 -2.16 0.64
CA ARG A 53 -1.70 -2.54 -0.46
C ARG A 53 -2.19 -3.78 -1.16
N VAL A 54 -1.96 -3.86 -2.46
CA VAL A 54 -2.17 -5.07 -3.25
C VAL A 54 -0.84 -5.80 -3.43
N GLN A 55 -0.85 -7.11 -3.24
CA GLN A 55 0.26 -7.99 -3.53
C GLN A 55 -0.28 -9.28 -4.16
N GLY A 56 -0.06 -9.45 -5.46
CA GLY A 56 -0.67 -10.54 -6.22
C GLY A 56 -2.19 -10.37 -6.27
N ASP A 57 -2.90 -11.46 -5.96
CA ASP A 57 -4.37 -11.56 -5.83
C ASP A 57 -4.90 -11.05 -4.47
N THR A 58 -4.03 -10.60 -3.58
CA THR A 58 -4.40 -10.33 -2.20
C THR A 58 -4.28 -8.84 -1.90
N VAL A 59 -5.37 -8.25 -1.39
CA VAL A 59 -5.34 -6.92 -0.79
C VAL A 59 -5.14 -7.04 0.73
N PHE A 60 -4.16 -6.32 1.24
CA PHE A 60 -3.87 -6.21 2.66
C PHE A 60 -4.39 -4.86 3.15
N VAL A 61 -5.24 -4.85 4.16
CA VAL A 61 -5.78 -3.64 4.78
C VAL A 61 -5.34 -3.58 6.23
N THR A 62 -4.84 -2.43 6.66
CA THR A 62 -4.29 -2.24 8.01
C THR A 62 -5.13 -1.23 8.78
N PHE A 63 -5.48 -1.57 10.02
CA PHE A 63 -6.22 -0.69 10.93
C PHE A 63 -5.37 -0.32 12.15
N ASP A 64 -5.69 0.80 12.79
CA ASP A 64 -4.99 1.30 13.98
C ASP A 64 -5.23 0.48 15.27
N SER A 65 -6.28 -0.33 15.30
CA SER A 65 -6.65 -1.11 16.49
C SER A 65 -7.24 -2.47 16.13
N ASN A 66 -7.14 -3.40 17.08
CA ASN A 66 -7.73 -4.73 16.96
C ASN A 66 -9.26 -4.68 16.87
N ALA A 67 -9.91 -3.70 17.49
CA ALA A 67 -11.37 -3.53 17.43
C ALA A 67 -11.81 -3.24 15.99
N TRP A 68 -11.19 -2.25 15.34
CA TRP A 68 -11.49 -1.88 13.95
C TRP A 68 -11.12 -2.95 12.94
N ALA A 69 -9.96 -3.59 13.11
CA ALA A 69 -9.59 -4.73 12.27
C ALA A 69 -10.59 -5.90 12.40
N THR A 70 -11.12 -6.15 13.60
CA THR A 70 -12.11 -7.22 13.79
C THR A 70 -13.42 -6.87 13.09
N ARG A 71 -13.90 -5.63 13.21
CA ARG A 71 -15.09 -5.15 12.46
C ARG A 71 -14.88 -5.26 10.95
N ALA A 72 -13.73 -4.83 10.45
CA ALA A 72 -13.39 -4.91 9.04
C ALA A 72 -13.29 -6.35 8.50
N ARG A 73 -12.85 -7.32 9.32
CA ARG A 73 -12.85 -8.75 8.91
C ARG A 73 -14.24 -9.27 8.59
N PHE A 74 -15.27 -8.84 9.31
CA PHE A 74 -16.64 -9.24 8.98
C PHE A 74 -17.13 -8.68 7.65
N ARG A 75 -16.60 -7.54 7.20
CA ARG A 75 -16.92 -6.93 5.90
C ARG A 75 -15.92 -7.27 4.80
N ALA A 76 -14.85 -8.01 5.11
CA ALA A 76 -13.80 -8.32 4.14
C ALA A 76 -14.34 -8.97 2.85
N PRO A 77 -15.34 -9.88 2.88
CA PRO A 77 -15.93 -10.40 1.63
C PRO A 77 -16.62 -9.32 0.80
N LEU A 78 -17.43 -8.46 1.42
CA LEU A 78 -18.12 -7.37 0.73
C LEU A 78 -17.14 -6.33 0.15
N LEU A 79 -16.07 -6.03 0.90
CA LEU A 79 -15.01 -5.16 0.40
C LEU A 79 -14.31 -5.78 -0.82
N LEU A 80 -14.08 -7.10 -0.82
CA LEU A 80 -13.51 -7.81 -1.96
C LEU A 80 -14.42 -7.69 -3.18
N GLU A 81 -15.72 -7.95 -3.03
CA GLU A 81 -16.72 -7.84 -4.09
C GLU A 81 -16.71 -6.44 -4.71
N HIS A 82 -16.82 -5.39 -3.90
CA HIS A 82 -16.78 -4.01 -4.39
C HIS A 82 -15.45 -3.64 -5.05
N MET A 83 -14.33 -4.18 -4.57
CA MET A 83 -13.05 -3.96 -5.23
C MET A 83 -12.99 -4.66 -6.58
N GLN A 84 -13.51 -5.89 -6.70
CA GLN A 84 -13.51 -6.66 -7.95
C GLN A 84 -14.34 -5.99 -9.06
N GLU A 85 -15.35 -5.18 -8.71
CA GLU A 85 -16.10 -4.36 -9.67
C GLU A 85 -15.24 -3.30 -10.37
N LEU A 86 -14.12 -2.91 -9.74
CA LEU A 86 -13.15 -1.99 -10.32
C LEU A 86 -12.20 -2.78 -11.22
N ALA A 87 -12.13 -2.43 -12.51
CA ALA A 87 -11.35 -3.16 -13.51
C ALA A 87 -9.89 -3.45 -13.07
N GLN A 88 -9.24 -2.50 -12.40
CA GLN A 88 -7.86 -2.64 -11.90
C GLN A 88 -7.67 -3.66 -10.76
N TYR A 89 -8.75 -4.05 -10.06
CA TYR A 89 -8.75 -4.96 -8.91
C TYR A 89 -9.58 -6.23 -9.14
N SER A 90 -10.07 -6.45 -10.36
CA SER A 90 -10.84 -7.63 -10.76
C SER A 90 -10.14 -8.98 -10.53
N HIS A 91 -8.81 -8.97 -10.43
CA HIS A 91 -7.97 -10.16 -10.19
C HIS A 91 -7.79 -10.49 -8.70
N LEU A 92 -8.35 -9.70 -7.79
CA LEU A 92 -8.22 -9.96 -6.36
C LEU A 92 -9.06 -11.18 -5.97
N GLU A 93 -8.51 -12.06 -5.15
CA GLU A 93 -9.18 -13.26 -4.63
C GLU A 93 -9.35 -13.20 -3.10
N LYS A 94 -8.58 -12.33 -2.43
CA LYS A 94 -8.53 -12.32 -0.96
C LYS A 94 -8.31 -10.93 -0.38
N VAL A 95 -8.99 -10.68 0.74
CA VAL A 95 -8.72 -9.56 1.64
C VAL A 95 -8.09 -10.08 2.93
N ILE A 96 -6.93 -9.55 3.30
CA ILE A 96 -6.28 -9.82 4.58
C ILE A 96 -6.31 -8.55 5.44
N VAL A 97 -6.90 -8.66 6.61
CA VAL A 97 -7.00 -7.55 7.56
C VAL A 97 -5.94 -7.68 8.65
N ASN A 98 -5.09 -6.68 8.73
CA ASN A 98 -4.01 -6.52 9.69
C ASN A 98 -4.30 -5.39 10.68
N THR A 99 -3.58 -5.41 11.79
CA THR A 99 -3.53 -4.31 12.75
C THR A 99 -2.13 -3.73 12.71
N SER A 100 -2.02 -2.41 12.74
CA SER A 100 -0.72 -1.79 12.92
C SER A 100 -0.23 -2.16 14.32
N LYS A 101 1.05 -2.56 14.43
CA LYS A 101 1.70 -2.41 15.73
C LYS A 101 1.78 -0.90 15.97
N ALA A 102 1.27 -0.43 17.11
CA ALA A 102 1.51 0.92 17.55
C ALA A 102 3.01 1.22 17.38
N ALA A 103 3.36 2.23 16.58
CA ALA A 103 4.72 2.73 16.57
C ALA A 103 5.06 3.13 18.02
N PRO A 104 6.26 2.82 18.55
CA PRO A 104 6.65 3.31 19.85
C PRO A 104 6.55 4.84 19.81
N THR A 105 5.63 5.39 20.61
CA THR A 105 5.49 6.82 20.81
C THR A 105 6.81 7.33 21.38
N ASN A 106 7.64 7.99 20.58
CA ASN A 106 8.75 8.76 21.11
C ASN A 106 8.13 9.93 21.89
N LYS A 107 7.99 9.75 23.21
CA LYS A 107 7.77 10.86 24.14
C LYS A 107 9.10 11.60 24.24
N SER A 108 9.22 12.73 23.54
CA SER A 108 10.23 13.74 23.87
C SER A 108 9.69 14.55 25.04
N SER A 109 10.17 14.24 26.24
CA SER A 109 10.19 15.16 27.39
C SER A 109 11.43 16.05 27.31
#